data_AF-F8WXM8-F1
#
_entry.id   AF-F8WXM8-F1
#
_cell.length_a   1.000
_cell.length_b   1.000
_cell.length_c   1.000
_cell.angle_alpha   90.00
_cell.angle_beta   90.00
_cell.angle_gamma   90.00
#
_symmetry.space_group_name_H-M   'P 1'
#
loop_
_entity.id
_entity.type
_entity.pdbx_description
1 polymer ?
#
loop_
_entity_poly.entity_id
_entity_poly.type
_entity_poly.pdbx_seq_one_letter_code
_entity_poly.pdbx_strand_id
1 'polypeptide(L)'
;MELSYYRLTLLSYLKECHPHLASDTEFIKTRADEASEAYSNAIKERLSQAEAEELANLTLFKGLLFSKHDTIVNVLWNEFSDIVPQSEAKDYAICILSQCEFLFLQYPISDEFAYSPEYDELYTELTGFIDLWLEENEL
;
A
#
# COMPACT_ATOMS: atom_id res chain seq x y z
N MET A 1 -2.07 11.72 -24.08
CA MET A 1 -1.10 12.08 -23.05
C MET A 1 -0.40 10.79 -22.69
N GLU A 2 0.85 10.62 -23.12
CA GLU A 2 1.64 9.42 -22.82
C GLU A 2 1.92 9.41 -21.31
N LEU A 3 1.76 8.27 -20.64
CA LEU A 3 2.08 8.16 -19.21
C LEU A 3 3.60 8.05 -19.10
N SER A 4 4.24 8.94 -18.34
CA SER A 4 5.68 8.82 -18.04
C SER A 4 5.96 7.49 -17.33
N TYR A 5 7.20 6.99 -17.44
CA TYR A 5 7.64 5.75 -16.78
C TYR A 5 7.20 5.70 -15.30
N TYR A 6 7.49 6.75 -14.53
CA TYR A 6 7.12 6.84 -13.12
C TYR A 6 5.61 6.80 -12.87
N ARG A 7 4.81 7.39 -13.78
CA ARG A 7 3.35 7.37 -13.67
C ARG A 7 2.78 5.98 -13.91
N LEU A 8 3.31 5.24 -14.88
CA LEU A 8 2.93 3.84 -15.13
C LEU A 8 3.30 2.95 -13.94
N THR A 9 4.53 3.08 -13.45
CA THR A 9 5.04 2.32 -12.31
C THR A 9 4.19 2.57 -11.06
N LEU A 10 3.94 3.83 -10.70
CA LEU A 10 3.12 4.16 -9.55
C LEU A 10 1.69 3.67 -9.69
N LEU A 11 1.04 3.88 -10.86
CA LEU A 11 -0.33 3.42 -11.07
C LEU A 11 -0.44 1.89 -10.94
N SER A 12 0.53 1.15 -11.48
CA SER A 12 0.57 -0.32 -11.34
C SER A 12 0.70 -0.72 -9.86
N TYR A 13 1.58 -0.05 -9.12
CA TYR A 13 1.78 -0.31 -7.71
C TYR A 13 0.53 -0.01 -6.87
N LEU A 14 -0.11 1.14 -7.09
CA LEU A 14 -1.33 1.52 -6.36
C LEU A 14 -2.50 0.59 -6.67
N LYS A 15 -2.66 0.11 -7.91
CA LYS A 15 -3.72 -0.85 -8.23
C LYS A 15 -3.59 -2.16 -7.47
N GLU A 16 -2.36 -2.56 -7.19
CA GLU A 16 -2.06 -3.81 -6.50
C GLU A 16 -2.16 -3.64 -4.98
N CYS A 17 -1.50 -2.61 -4.44
CA CYS A 17 -1.29 -2.46 -3.00
C CYS A 17 -2.20 -1.41 -2.36
N HIS A 18 -2.66 -0.40 -3.10
CA HIS A 18 -3.40 0.75 -2.56
C HIS A 18 -4.60 1.12 -3.44
N PRO A 19 -5.56 0.20 -3.65
CA PRO A 19 -6.60 0.38 -4.67
C PRO A 19 -7.44 1.66 -4.47
N HIS A 20 -7.58 2.13 -3.21
CA HIS A 20 -8.24 3.40 -2.88
C HIS A 20 -7.55 4.64 -3.48
N LEU A 21 -6.21 4.63 -3.63
CA LEU A 21 -5.44 5.73 -4.23
C LEU A 21 -5.29 5.60 -5.75
N ALA A 22 -5.56 4.42 -6.32
CA ALA A 22 -5.36 4.17 -7.75
C ALA A 22 -6.26 5.03 -8.67
N SER A 23 -7.34 5.60 -8.12
CA SER A 23 -8.24 6.53 -8.81
C SER A 23 -7.85 8.00 -8.65
N ASP A 24 -6.93 8.33 -7.73
CA ASP A 24 -6.48 9.70 -7.50
C ASP A 24 -5.46 10.13 -8.57
N THR A 25 -6.00 10.65 -9.67
CA THR A 25 -5.18 11.07 -10.81
C THR A 25 -4.26 12.25 -10.51
N GLU A 26 -4.61 13.10 -9.55
CA GLU A 26 -3.81 14.26 -9.16
C GLU A 26 -2.63 13.83 -8.31
N PHE A 27 -2.87 13.00 -7.28
CA PHE A 27 -1.82 12.37 -6.49
C PHE A 27 -0.81 11.64 -7.38
N ILE A 28 -1.30 10.77 -8.27
CA ILE A 28 -0.45 9.97 -9.16
C ILE A 28 0.40 10.87 -10.07
N LYS A 29 -0.18 11.94 -10.60
CA LYS A 29 0.54 12.86 -11.48
C LYS A 29 1.62 13.60 -10.71
N THR A 30 1.25 14.25 -9.60
CA THR A 30 2.17 15.04 -8.78
C THR A 30 3.33 14.18 -8.28
N ARG A 31 3.05 12.99 -7.75
CA ARG A 31 4.07 12.07 -7.26
C ARG A 31 5.03 11.58 -8.35
N ALA A 32 4.50 11.30 -9.55
CA ALA A 32 5.33 10.89 -10.69
C ALA A 32 6.23 12.02 -11.19
N ASP A 33 5.72 13.26 -11.21
CA ASP A 33 6.48 14.46 -11.59
C ASP A 33 7.61 14.71 -10.56
N GLU A 34 7.32 14.61 -9.26
CA GLU A 34 8.31 14.71 -8.17
C GLU A 34 9.44 13.66 -8.30
N ALA A 35 9.10 12.40 -8.59
CA ALA A 35 10.09 11.35 -8.81
C ALA A 35 10.96 11.62 -10.05
N SER A 36 10.34 12.10 -11.14
CA SER A 36 11.07 12.49 -12.35
C SER A 36 12.01 13.67 -12.11
N GLU A 37 11.61 14.62 -11.27
CA GLU A 37 12.45 15.74 -10.87
C GLU A 37 13.63 15.28 -9.99
N ALA A 38 13.38 14.41 -9.01
CA ALA A 38 14.41 13.83 -8.15
C ALA A 38 15.50 13.12 -8.99
N TYR A 39 15.08 12.29 -9.95
CA TYR A 39 16.00 11.66 -10.91
C TYR A 39 16.82 12.71 -11.68
N SER A 40 16.13 13.69 -12.27
CA SER A 40 16.77 14.71 -13.09
C SER A 40 17.78 15.55 -12.32
N ASN A 41 17.50 15.85 -11.05
CA ASN A 41 18.39 16.61 -10.18
C ASN A 41 19.61 15.79 -9.76
N ALA A 42 19.44 14.50 -9.41
CA ALA A 42 20.54 13.59 -9.14
C ALA A 42 21.53 13.47 -10.31
N ILE A 43 21.01 13.37 -11.54
CA ILE A 43 21.85 13.36 -12.75
C ILE A 43 22.61 14.69 -12.94
N LYS A 44 21.98 15.84 -12.67
CA LYS A 44 22.66 17.15 -12.72
C LYS A 44 23.77 17.26 -11.68
N GLU A 45 23.60 16.64 -10.53
CA GLU A 45 24.59 16.52 -9.45
C GLU A 45 25.69 15.49 -9.73
N ARG A 46 25.65 14.86 -10.91
CA ARG A 46 26.61 13.83 -11.38
C ARG A 46 26.61 12.55 -10.54
N LEU A 47 25.50 12.26 -9.87
CA LEU A 47 25.27 10.92 -9.34
C LEU A 47 25.16 9.91 -10.48
N SER A 48 25.43 8.64 -10.16
CA SER A 48 25.24 7.54 -11.10
C SER A 48 23.76 7.36 -11.44
N GLN A 49 23.49 6.70 -12.56
CA GLN A 49 22.12 6.36 -12.94
C GLN A 49 21.41 5.54 -11.85
N ALA A 50 22.11 4.60 -11.21
CA ALA A 50 21.56 3.78 -10.14
C ALA A 50 21.16 4.61 -8.91
N GLU A 51 22.01 5.54 -8.47
CA GLU A 51 21.69 6.45 -7.35
C GLU A 51 20.53 7.39 -7.69
N ALA A 52 20.46 7.87 -8.94
CA ALA A 52 19.34 8.69 -9.39
C ALA A 52 18.02 7.91 -9.42
N GLU A 53 18.04 6.65 -9.88
CA GLU A 53 16.89 5.76 -9.86
C GLU A 53 16.44 5.46 -8.42
N GLU A 54 17.38 5.24 -7.50
CA GLU A 54 17.09 5.02 -6.08
C GLU A 54 16.39 6.23 -5.46
N LEU A 55 16.93 7.44 -5.64
CA LEU A 55 16.31 8.67 -5.14
C LEU A 55 14.91 8.92 -5.74
N ALA A 56 14.73 8.62 -7.02
CA ALA A 56 13.44 8.72 -7.67
C ALA A 56 12.43 7.73 -7.08
N ASN A 57 12.85 6.48 -6.83
CA ASN A 57 12.00 5.45 -6.23
C ASN A 57 11.65 5.78 -4.77
N LEU A 58 12.62 6.28 -3.99
CA LEU A 58 12.37 6.77 -2.63
C LEU A 58 11.32 7.87 -2.63
N THR A 59 11.39 8.82 -3.57
CA THR A 59 10.34 9.83 -3.73
C THR A 59 9.01 9.19 -4.17
N LEU A 60 9.04 8.31 -5.17
CA LEU A 60 7.83 7.72 -5.78
C LEU A 60 6.99 6.95 -4.76
N PHE A 61 7.63 6.11 -3.94
CA PHE A 61 6.97 5.19 -3.02
C PHE A 61 6.90 5.69 -1.57
N LYS A 62 7.38 6.91 -1.30
CA LYS A 62 7.31 7.51 0.04
C LYS A 62 5.90 7.49 0.62
N GLY A 63 5.76 6.95 1.83
CA GLY A 63 4.51 6.82 2.56
C GLY A 63 3.56 5.76 1.99
N LEU A 64 4.04 4.92 1.07
CA LEU A 64 3.26 3.87 0.42
C LEU A 64 3.83 2.47 0.67
N LEU A 65 4.99 2.33 1.34
CA LEU A 65 5.61 1.01 1.52
C LEU A 65 4.78 0.13 2.45
N PHE A 66 4.15 0.74 3.47
CA PHE A 66 3.16 0.05 4.27
C PHE A 66 1.77 0.16 3.63
N SER A 67 1.20 -0.99 3.24
CA SER A 67 -0.17 -1.07 2.74
C SER A 67 -1.12 -1.66 3.79
N LYS A 68 -2.15 -0.87 4.12
CA LYS A 68 -3.28 -1.33 4.95
C LYS A 68 -4.06 -2.45 4.27
N HIS A 69 -4.28 -2.32 2.96
CA HIS A 69 -4.98 -3.31 2.14
C HIS A 69 -4.21 -4.64 2.14
N ASP A 70 -2.92 -4.61 1.85
CA ASP A 70 -2.11 -5.83 1.78
C ASP A 70 -1.95 -6.49 3.15
N THR A 71 -1.93 -5.68 4.22
CA THR A 71 -1.97 -6.21 5.59
C THR A 71 -3.23 -7.05 5.82
N ILE A 72 -4.40 -6.54 5.42
CA ILE A 72 -5.67 -7.29 5.52
C ILE A 72 -5.65 -8.53 4.62
N VAL A 73 -5.15 -8.42 3.39
CA VAL A 73 -4.99 -9.57 2.48
C VAL A 73 -4.13 -10.66 3.12
N ASN A 74 -3.01 -10.28 3.74
CA ASN A 74 -2.12 -11.22 4.42
C ASN A 74 -2.81 -11.89 5.61
N VAL A 75 -3.57 -11.15 6.42
CA VAL A 75 -4.36 -11.74 7.52
C VAL A 75 -5.37 -12.75 6.97
N LEU A 76 -6.11 -12.40 5.91
CA LEU A 76 -7.07 -13.30 5.26
C LEU A 76 -6.39 -14.59 4.76
N TRP A 77 -5.22 -14.47 4.12
CA TRP A 77 -4.49 -15.63 3.62
C TRP A 77 -3.91 -16.52 4.71
N ASN A 78 -3.44 -15.93 5.81
CA ASN A 78 -2.76 -16.69 6.87
C ASN A 78 -3.74 -17.31 7.86
N GLU A 79 -4.76 -16.55 8.27
CA GLU A 79 -5.65 -16.94 9.36
C GLU A 79 -6.99 -17.50 8.87
N PHE A 80 -7.43 -17.11 7.66
CA PHE A 80 -8.77 -17.41 7.15
C PHE A 80 -8.78 -18.12 5.80
N SER A 81 -7.69 -18.80 5.41
CA SER A 81 -7.60 -19.46 4.09
C SER A 81 -8.58 -20.60 3.87
N ASP A 82 -9.12 -21.20 4.94
CA ASP A 82 -10.17 -22.22 4.87
C ASP A 82 -11.57 -21.62 4.63
N ILE A 83 -11.73 -20.31 4.84
CA ILE A 83 -13.01 -19.58 4.73
C ILE A 83 -13.02 -18.71 3.47
N VAL A 84 -11.97 -17.90 3.30
CA VAL A 84 -11.85 -16.95 2.18
C VAL A 84 -10.83 -17.48 1.17
N PRO A 85 -11.25 -17.80 -0.07
CA PRO A 85 -10.32 -18.18 -1.12
C PRO A 85 -9.29 -17.09 -1.39
N GLN A 86 -8.02 -17.47 -1.58
CA GLN A 86 -6.95 -16.50 -1.81
C GLN A 86 -7.20 -15.58 -3.02
N SER A 87 -7.90 -16.08 -4.04
CA SER A 87 -8.28 -15.29 -5.23
C SER A 87 -9.26 -14.16 -4.95
N GLU A 88 -10.03 -14.25 -3.87
CA GLU A 88 -11.06 -13.29 -3.49
C GLU A 88 -10.60 -12.35 -2.37
N ALA A 89 -9.50 -12.70 -1.68
CA ALA A 89 -8.99 -11.96 -0.53
C ALA A 89 -8.76 -10.47 -0.79
N LYS A 90 -8.33 -10.08 -2.00
CA LYS A 90 -8.17 -8.67 -2.37
C LYS A 90 -9.49 -7.91 -2.41
N ASP A 91 -10.53 -8.51 -2.96
CA ASP A 91 -11.86 -7.88 -3.03
C ASP A 91 -12.48 -7.77 -1.63
N TYR A 92 -12.32 -8.80 -0.80
CA TYR A 92 -12.72 -8.75 0.61
C TYR A 92 -11.95 -7.70 1.40
N ALA A 93 -10.63 -7.59 1.19
CA ALA A 93 -9.80 -6.61 1.87
C ALA A 93 -10.25 -5.16 1.58
N ILE A 94 -10.75 -4.86 0.38
CA ILE A 94 -11.34 -3.54 0.07
C ILE A 94 -12.57 -3.27 0.95
N CYS A 95 -13.48 -4.24 1.05
CA CYS A 95 -14.70 -4.13 1.86
C CYS A 95 -14.37 -3.99 3.35
N ILE A 96 -13.52 -4.86 3.87
CA ILE A 96 -13.11 -4.86 5.28
C ILE A 96 -12.39 -3.57 5.64
N LEU A 97 -11.44 -3.12 4.81
CA LEU A 97 -10.66 -1.90 5.07
C LEU A 97 -11.58 -0.69 5.29
N SER A 98 -12.66 -0.56 4.50
CA SER A 98 -13.62 0.54 4.63
C SER A 98 -14.35 0.57 5.99
N GLN A 99 -14.41 -0.57 6.67
CA GLN A 99 -15.08 -0.73 7.97
C GLN A 99 -14.11 -0.62 9.15
N CYS A 100 -12.81 -0.94 8.94
CA CYS A 100 -11.82 -0.98 10.02
C CYS A 100 -10.73 0.10 9.93
N GLU A 101 -10.91 1.15 9.10
CA GLU A 101 -9.94 2.26 9.01
C GLU A 101 -9.56 2.84 10.38
N PHE A 102 -10.50 2.84 11.33
CA PHE A 102 -10.30 3.34 12.68
C PHE A 102 -9.23 2.58 13.47
N LEU A 103 -9.01 1.28 13.19
CA LEU A 103 -7.95 0.50 13.84
C LEU A 103 -6.58 1.07 13.47
N PHE A 104 -6.35 1.33 12.19
CA PHE A 104 -5.09 1.90 11.71
C PHE A 104 -4.80 3.31 12.25
N LEU A 105 -5.82 4.08 12.64
CA LEU A 105 -5.65 5.41 13.23
C LEU A 105 -5.03 5.39 14.63
N GLN A 106 -5.03 4.24 15.30
CA GLN A 106 -4.44 4.06 16.63
C GLN A 106 -2.91 3.89 16.57
N TYR A 107 -2.36 3.68 15.36
CA TYR A 107 -0.96 3.33 15.17
C TYR A 107 -0.20 4.43 14.39
N PRO A 108 1.11 4.60 14.66
CA PRO A 108 1.96 5.52 13.92
C PRO A 108 2.36 4.92 12.56
N ILE A 109 1.40 4.76 11.65
CA ILE A 109 1.63 4.17 10.33
C ILE A 109 2.69 4.95 9.55
N SER A 110 3.72 4.24 9.12
CA SER A 110 4.84 4.74 8.33
C SER A 110 5.38 3.62 7.44
N ASP A 111 6.30 3.96 6.54
CA ASP A 111 6.91 2.99 5.62
C ASP A 111 7.62 1.82 6.34
N GLU A 112 8.13 2.06 7.56
CA GLU A 112 8.83 1.05 8.36
C GLU A 112 7.91 0.34 9.35
N PHE A 113 6.61 0.66 9.38
CA PHE A 113 5.68 0.17 10.39
C PHE A 113 5.58 -1.35 10.42
N ALA A 114 5.71 -2.03 9.27
CA ALA A 114 5.70 -3.49 9.21
C ALA A 114 6.84 -4.16 10.00
N TYR A 115 7.88 -3.42 10.38
CA TYR A 115 9.02 -3.91 11.17
C TYR A 115 8.96 -3.44 12.62
N SER A 116 7.91 -2.71 13.01
CA SER A 116 7.74 -2.22 14.38
C SER A 116 7.05 -3.27 15.25
N PRO A 117 7.29 -3.28 16.58
CA PRO A 117 6.60 -4.20 17.49
C PRO A 117 5.07 -4.03 17.49
N GLU A 118 4.58 -2.81 17.24
CA GLU A 118 3.16 -2.49 17.20
C GLU A 118 2.44 -3.12 15.99
N TYR A 119 3.18 -3.61 15.00
CA TYR A 119 2.61 -4.36 13.89
C TYR A 119 1.91 -5.64 14.36
N ASP A 120 2.51 -6.37 15.30
CA ASP A 120 1.95 -7.64 15.82
C ASP A 120 0.63 -7.37 16.57
N GLU A 121 0.54 -6.24 17.26
CA GLU A 121 -0.70 -5.79 17.93
C GLU A 121 -1.78 -5.47 16.90
N LEU A 122 -1.47 -4.67 15.88
CA LEU A 122 -2.40 -4.37 14.79
C LEU A 122 -2.87 -5.64 14.07
N TYR A 123 -1.95 -6.58 13.79
CA TYR A 123 -2.27 -7.84 13.13
C TYR A 123 -3.27 -8.65 13.96
N THR A 124 -3.08 -8.70 15.28
CA THR A 124 -3.99 -9.39 16.21
C THR A 124 -5.37 -8.72 16.24
N GLU A 125 -5.42 -7.38 16.32
CA GLU A 125 -6.69 -6.63 16.29
C GLU A 125 -7.44 -6.82 14.97
N LEU A 126 -6.73 -6.78 13.84
CA LEU A 126 -7.30 -7.04 12.52
C LEU A 126 -7.85 -8.45 12.42
N THR A 127 -7.14 -9.45 12.92
CA THR A 127 -7.59 -10.85 12.92
C THR A 127 -8.92 -10.97 13.66
N GLY A 128 -9.02 -10.42 14.87
CA GLY A 128 -10.27 -10.44 15.64
C GLY A 128 -11.41 -9.65 14.98
N PHE A 129 -11.11 -8.51 14.34
CA PHE A 129 -12.11 -7.75 13.60
C PHE A 129 -12.64 -8.52 12.37
N ILE A 130 -11.74 -9.15 11.62
CA ILE A 130 -12.08 -9.89 10.40
C ILE A 130 -12.94 -11.11 10.73
N ASP A 131 -12.62 -11.84 11.81
CA ASP A 131 -13.41 -12.97 12.30
C ASP A 131 -14.88 -12.56 12.53
N LEU A 132 -15.09 -11.48 13.29
CA LEU A 132 -16.43 -10.92 13.53
C LEU A 132 -17.11 -10.44 12.24
N TRP A 133 -16.35 -9.80 11.35
CA TRP A 133 -16.90 -9.31 10.08
C TRP A 133 -17.35 -10.48 9.18
N LEU A 134 -16.60 -11.58 9.13
CA LEU A 134 -16.98 -12.78 8.37
C LEU A 134 -18.26 -13.41 8.93
N GLU A 135 -18.36 -13.54 10.27
CA GLU A 135 -19.57 -14.03 10.94
C GLU A 135 -20.82 -13.18 10.61
N GLU A 136 -20.69 -11.84 10.65
CA GLU A 136 -21.78 -10.91 10.34
C GLU A 136 -22.23 -10.95 8.87
N ASN A 137 -21.33 -11.34 7.97
CA ASN A 137 -21.59 -11.46 6.52
C ASN A 137 -21.91 -12.89 6.09
N GLU A 138 -22.13 -13.80 7.04
CA GLU A 138 -22.49 -15.22 6.83
C GLU A 138 -21.46 -15.99 5.98
N LEU A 139 -20.16 -15.70 6.18
CA LEU A 139 -19.03 -16.37 5.52
C LEU A 139 -18.33 -17.36 6.44
#